data_AF-A0A1F6WJL7-F1
#
_entry.id   AF-A0A1F6WJL7-F1
#
_cell.length_a   1.000
_cell.length_b   1.000
_cell.length_c   1.000
_cell.angle_alpha   90.00
_cell.angle_beta   90.00
_cell.angle_gamma   90.00
#
_symmetry.space_group_name_H-M   'P 1'
#
loop_
_entity.id
_entity.type
_entity.pdbx_description
1 polymer ?
#
loop_
_entity_poly.entity_id
_entity_poly.type
_entity_poly.pdbx_seq_one_letter_code
_entity_poly.pdbx_strand_id
1 'polypeptide(L)'
;MNLRINPKNDIIIKPKQGIHFIGVDIFPLGRRLKKRNWKKVIDNLEEKNFSSYLGLVKKHSSRKKIREINWRIHGAMEENII
;
A
#
# COMPACT_ATOMS: atom_id res chain seq x y z
N MET A 1 -17.35 -28.37 -12.12
CA MET A 1 -16.80 -27.00 -11.95
C MET A 1 -15.65 -26.85 -12.94
N ASN A 2 -15.84 -26.12 -14.06
CA ASN A 2 -14.84 -26.00 -15.14
C ASN A 2 -14.15 -24.63 -15.10
N LEU A 3 -13.20 -24.45 -14.18
CA LEU A 3 -12.35 -23.26 -14.19
C LEU A 3 -11.38 -23.34 -15.38
N ARG A 4 -11.29 -22.26 -16.16
CA ARG A 4 -10.34 -22.12 -17.27
C ARG A 4 -9.37 -20.97 -16.96
N ILE A 5 -8.13 -21.11 -17.41
CA ILE A 5 -7.11 -20.07 -17.31
C ILE A 5 -7.51 -18.91 -18.22
N ASN A 6 -7.38 -17.67 -17.72
CA ASN A 6 -7.52 -16.48 -18.54
C ASN A 6 -6.19 -16.20 -19.25
N PRO A 7 -6.09 -16.38 -20.59
CA PRO A 7 -4.83 -16.24 -21.32
C PRO A 7 -4.27 -14.81 -21.27
N LYS A 8 -5.08 -13.79 -20.93
CA LYS A 8 -4.58 -12.42 -20.72
C LYS A 8 -3.75 -12.26 -19.45
N ASN A 9 -4.02 -13.09 -18.44
CA ASN A 9 -3.33 -13.07 -17.15
C ASN A 9 -2.25 -14.16 -17.04
N ASP A 10 -2.22 -15.08 -18.00
CA ASP A 10 -1.21 -16.14 -18.10
C ASP A 10 0.04 -15.61 -18.81
N ILE A 11 0.82 -14.83 -18.06
CA ILE A 11 1.97 -14.09 -18.60
C ILE A 11 3.24 -14.36 -17.79
N ILE A 12 4.36 -14.44 -18.49
CA ILE A 12 5.71 -14.45 -17.89
C ILE A 12 6.34 -13.09 -18.17
N ILE A 13 6.70 -12.37 -17.10
CA ILE A 13 7.29 -11.04 -17.19
C ILE A 13 8.72 -11.03 -16.67
N LYS A 14 9.53 -10.08 -17.15
CA LYS A 14 10.91 -9.92 -16.66
C LYS A 14 10.87 -9.41 -15.21
N PRO A 15 11.73 -9.92 -14.30
CA PRO A 15 11.71 -9.54 -12.89
C PRO A 15 11.83 -8.02 -12.62
N LYS A 16 12.56 -7.29 -13.48
CA LYS A 16 12.74 -5.83 -13.39
C LYS A 16 11.46 -5.03 -13.62
N GLN A 17 10.50 -5.58 -14.37
CA GLN A 17 9.23 -4.89 -14.67
C GLN A 17 8.31 -4.87 -13.45
N GLY A 18 8.37 -5.93 -12.63
CA GLY A 18 7.47 -6.14 -11.51
C GLY A 18 6.03 -6.46 -11.95
N ILE A 19 5.29 -7.18 -11.12
CA ILE A 19 3.90 -7.54 -11.39
C ILE A 19 2.96 -6.69 -10.55
N HIS A 20 1.91 -6.18 -11.17
CA HIS A 20 0.82 -5.57 -10.40
C HIS A 20 -0.05 -6.66 -9.79
N PHE A 21 -0.20 -6.61 -8.47
CA PHE A 21 -1.08 -7.53 -7.75
C PHE A 21 -1.75 -6.78 -6.61
N ILE A 22 -3.09 -6.78 -6.59
CA ILE A 22 -3.94 -6.26 -5.50
C ILE A 22 -3.40 -4.93 -4.93
N GLY A 23 -3.25 -3.91 -5.77
CA GLY A 23 -2.88 -2.57 -5.31
C GLY A 23 -1.39 -2.33 -5.01
N VAL A 24 -0.53 -3.33 -5.15
CA VAL A 24 0.93 -3.20 -5.04
C VAL A 24 1.61 -3.59 -6.34
N ASP A 25 2.84 -3.11 -6.51
CA ASP A 25 3.79 -3.65 -7.48
C ASP A 25 4.72 -4.61 -6.72
N ILE A 26 4.87 -5.84 -7.20
CA ILE A 26 5.74 -6.87 -6.61
C ILE A 26 6.99 -7.01 -7.48
N PHE A 27 8.14 -6.98 -6.83
CA PHE A 27 9.46 -7.19 -7.41
C PHE A 27 10.14 -8.35 -6.65
N PRO A 28 11.21 -8.97 -7.20
CA PRO A 28 11.93 -10.04 -6.51
C PRO A 28 12.46 -9.64 -5.14
N LEU A 29 12.89 -8.38 -4.99
CA LEU A 29 13.52 -7.86 -3.78
C LEU A 29 12.57 -7.04 -2.90
N GLY A 30 11.29 -6.95 -3.24
CA GLY A 30 10.37 -6.14 -2.44
C GLY A 30 9.04 -5.83 -3.10
N ARG A 31 8.28 -4.96 -2.43
CA ARG A 31 6.95 -4.53 -2.87
C ARG A 31 6.85 -3.02 -2.77
N ARG A 32 6.02 -2.43 -3.63
CA ARG A 32 5.77 -1.00 -3.64
C ARG A 32 4.27 -0.71 -3.69
N LEU A 33 3.80 0.11 -2.76
CA LEU A 33 2.45 0.63 -2.74
C LEU A 33 2.25 1.60 -3.92
N LYS A 34 1.22 1.36 -4.74
CA LYS A 34 0.90 2.26 -5.85
C LYS A 34 0.56 3.67 -5.37
N LYS A 35 0.85 4.67 -6.21
CA LYS A 35 0.56 6.09 -5.93
C LYS A 35 -0.92 6.33 -5.60
N ARG A 36 -1.85 5.69 -6.35
CA ARG A 36 -3.29 5.77 -6.09
C ARG A 36 -3.67 5.25 -4.69
N ASN A 37 -3.09 4.13 -4.28
CA ASN A 37 -3.37 3.55 -2.96
C ASN A 37 -2.76 4.37 -1.84
N TRP A 38 -1.56 4.93 -2.06
CA TRP A 38 -1.00 5.92 -1.14
C TRP A 38 -1.93 7.12 -0.97
N LYS A 39 -2.46 7.68 -2.06
CA LYS A 39 -3.43 8.77 -1.99
C LYS A 39 -4.67 8.37 -1.18
N LYS A 40 -5.26 7.20 -1.43
CA LYS A 40 -6.38 6.68 -0.64
C LYS A 40 -6.07 6.53 0.85
N VAL A 41 -4.88 6.06 1.19
CA VAL A 41 -4.44 5.94 2.59
C VAL A 41 -4.44 7.30 3.25
N ILE A 42 -3.92 8.32 2.57
CA ILE A 42 -3.85 9.68 3.09
C ILE A 42 -5.22 10.33 3.18
N ASP A 43 -6.05 10.21 2.15
CA ASP A 43 -7.36 10.85 2.07
C ASP A 43 -8.36 10.26 3.07
N ASN A 44 -8.18 9.00 3.47
CA ASN A 44 -9.10 8.27 4.36
C ASN A 44 -8.50 7.98 5.75
N LEU A 45 -7.38 8.62 6.12
CA LEU A 45 -6.72 8.36 7.39
C LEU A 45 -7.57 8.89 8.54
N GLU A 46 -8.08 7.99 9.38
CA GLU A 46 -8.94 8.29 10.53
C GLU A 46 -8.50 7.45 11.72
N GLU A 47 -8.78 7.89 12.95
CA GLU A 47 -8.31 7.23 14.18
C GLU A 47 -8.62 5.73 14.21
N LYS A 48 -9.84 5.36 13.81
CA LYS A 48 -10.30 3.96 13.74
C LYS A 48 -9.48 3.05 12.82
N ASN A 49 -8.70 3.63 11.89
CA ASN A 49 -7.97 2.89 10.85
C ASN A 49 -6.45 3.13 10.85
N PHE A 50 -5.91 3.89 11.80
CA PHE A 50 -4.48 4.18 11.90
C PHE A 50 -3.62 2.93 11.87
N SER A 51 -3.90 1.94 12.71
CA SER A 51 -3.09 0.71 12.79
C SER A 51 -3.09 -0.07 11.48
N SER A 52 -4.26 -0.18 10.83
CA SER A 52 -4.42 -0.88 9.55
C SER A 52 -3.61 -0.23 8.43
N TYR A 53 -3.71 1.09 8.29
CA TYR A 53 -2.96 1.82 7.27
C TYR A 53 -1.47 1.91 7.59
N LEU A 54 -1.10 2.05 8.86
CA LEU A 54 0.30 2.01 9.27
C LEU A 54 0.94 0.67 8.93
N GLY A 55 0.26 -0.45 9.18
CA GLY A 55 0.73 -1.79 8.78
C GLY A 55 0.93 -1.91 7.28
N LEU A 56 -0.03 -1.44 6.48
CA LEU A 56 0.06 -1.42 5.02
C LEU A 56 1.27 -0.62 4.52
N VAL A 57 1.46 0.59 5.05
CA VAL A 57 2.53 1.50 4.64
C VAL A 57 3.90 0.98 5.09
N LYS A 58 4.03 0.49 6.32
CA LYS A 58 5.27 -0.13 6.83
C LYS A 58 5.73 -1.29 5.95
N LYS A 59 4.81 -2.11 5.46
CA LYS A 59 5.14 -3.32 4.68
C LYS A 59 5.44 -3.05 3.21
N HIS A 60 4.93 -1.96 2.64
CA HIS A 60 4.93 -1.75 1.19
C HIS A 60 5.42 -0.37 0.73
N SER A 61 5.93 0.48 1.62
CA SER A 61 6.35 1.83 1.26
C SER A 61 7.77 2.16 1.70
N SER A 62 8.30 3.26 1.18
CA SER A 62 9.61 3.77 1.57
C SER A 62 9.59 4.40 2.96
N ARG A 63 10.77 4.50 3.59
CA ARG A 63 10.96 5.19 4.88
C ARG A 63 10.35 6.60 4.92
N LYS A 64 10.42 7.33 3.79
CA LYS A 64 9.81 8.67 3.67
C LYS A 64 8.30 8.64 3.92
N LYS A 65 7.58 7.71 3.28
CA LYS A 65 6.13 7.57 3.44
C LYS A 65 5.74 7.05 4.82
N ILE A 66 6.56 6.16 5.39
CA ILE A 66 6.38 5.68 6.77
C ILE A 66 6.49 6.84 7.76
N ARG A 67 7.48 7.73 7.57
CA ARG A 67 7.61 8.93 8.41
C ARG A 67 6.44 9.90 8.22
N GLU A 68 5.99 10.10 6.99
CA GLU A 68 4.85 10.97 6.71
C GLU A 68 3.56 10.49 7.38
N ILE A 69 3.23 9.19 7.30
CA ILE A 69 2.03 8.67 7.95
C ILE A 69 2.13 8.75 9.48
N ASN A 70 3.30 8.51 10.07
CA ASN A 70 3.49 8.66 11.52
C ASN A 70 3.24 10.10 11.97
N TRP A 71 3.72 11.10 11.24
CA TRP A 71 3.47 12.51 11.55
C TRP A 71 1.99 12.87 11.50
N ARG A 72 1.27 12.37 10.48
CA ARG A 72 -0.17 12.62 10.36
C ARG A 72 -0.96 11.98 11.49
N ILE A 73 -0.59 10.74 11.88
CA ILE A 73 -1.20 10.05 13.02
C ILE A 73 -0.96 10.85 14.30
N HIS A 74 0.29 11.28 14.55
CA HIS A 74 0.63 12.07 15.73
C HIS A 74 -0.19 13.36 15.82
N GLY A 75 -0.23 14.15 14.74
CA GLY A 75 -0.99 15.40 14.72
C GLY A 75 -2.49 15.18 14.92
N ALA A 76 -3.06 14.16 14.29
CA ALA A 76 -4.48 13.82 14.47
C ALA A 76 -4.81 13.35 15.90
N MET A 77 -3.86 12.72 16.60
CA MET A 77 -4.04 12.35 18.01
C MET A 77 -3.95 13.57 18.93
N GLU A 78 -3.13 14.57 18.62
CA GLU A 78 -3.01 15.80 19.40
C GLU A 78 -4.27 16.69 19.28
N GLU A 79 -4.87 16.77 18.10
CA GLU A 79 -6.11 17.55 17.86
C GLU A 79 -7.33 17.00 18.62
N ASN A 80 -7.38 15.70 18.90
CA ASN A 80 -8.49 15.05 19.61
C ASN A 80 -8.40 15.14 21.15
N ILE A 81 -7.35 15.75 21.70
CA ILE A 81 -7.12 15.88 23.15
C ILE A 81 -7.54 17.27 23.70
N ILE A 82 -8.03 18.17 22.85
CA ILE A 82 -8.53 19.51 23.22
C ILE A 82 -10.07 19.55 23.21
#